data_AF-A0A6A7L3A0-F1
#
_entry.id   AF-A0A6A7L3A0-F1
#
_cell.length_a   1.000
_cell.length_b   1.000
_cell.length_c   1.000
_cell.angle_alpha   90.00
_cell.angle_beta   90.00
_cell.angle_gamma   90.00
#
_symmetry.space_group_name_H-M   'P 1'
#
loop_
_entity.id
_entity.type
_entity.pdbx_description
1 polymer ?
#
loop_
_entity_poly.entity_id
_entity_poly.type
_entity_poly.pdbx_seq_one_letter_code
_entity_poly.pdbx_strand_id
1 'polypeptide(L)'
;MRRPDNLKEDRKVLSPPVIEEPLCQCALSVTVHSYEPNATIEVDVSGTITSAPGGFPYPHGVTIPLATALVAGQQVRARQKNAVTTRPRTAAIVVRDHTADSPPAVMWTRACGCCGRVRVRVWAGARGLV
;
A
#
# COMPACT_ATOMS: atom_id res chain seq x y z
N MET A 1 3.54 -15.42 -40.18
CA MET A 1 3.59 -14.75 -38.85
C MET A 1 4.82 -13.85 -38.83
N ARG A 2 4.66 -12.51 -38.88
CA ARG A 2 5.77 -11.57 -38.69
C ARG A 2 6.10 -11.53 -37.19
N ARG A 3 7.29 -11.97 -36.79
CA ARG A 3 7.82 -11.61 -35.48
C ARG A 3 8.20 -10.12 -35.55
N PRO A 4 7.75 -9.28 -34.60
CA PRO A 4 8.15 -7.89 -34.57
C PRO A 4 9.58 -7.81 -34.01
N ASP A 5 10.56 -7.98 -34.89
CA ASP A 5 11.99 -8.11 -34.55
C ASP A 5 12.66 -6.77 -34.14
N ASN A 6 11.87 -5.80 -33.64
CA ASN A 6 12.34 -4.43 -33.39
C ASN A 6 11.72 -3.78 -32.14
N LEU A 7 11.30 -4.58 -31.16
CA LEU A 7 11.05 -4.06 -29.81
C LEU A 7 12.40 -3.78 -29.15
N LYS A 8 12.84 -2.53 -29.18
CA LYS A 8 13.94 -2.08 -28.33
C LYS A 8 13.46 -2.23 -26.88
N GLU A 9 14.04 -3.16 -26.14
CA GLU A 9 13.88 -3.21 -24.69
C GLU A 9 14.58 -2.00 -24.08
N ASP A 10 13.92 -0.85 -24.14
CA ASP A 10 14.34 0.33 -23.44
C ASP A 10 14.17 0.07 -21.94
N ARG A 11 15.23 -0.42 -21.29
CA ARG A 11 15.33 -0.54 -19.83
C ARG A 11 15.08 0.81 -19.11
N LYS A 12 15.00 1.91 -19.86
CA LYS A 12 14.53 3.22 -19.38
C LYS A 12 13.01 3.27 -19.10
N VAL A 13 12.20 2.48 -19.81
CA VAL A 13 10.74 2.41 -19.67
C VAL A 13 10.38 1.15 -18.88
N LEU A 14 10.79 1.10 -17.61
CA LEU A 14 10.23 0.11 -16.70
C LEU A 14 8.92 0.65 -16.14
N SER A 15 7.92 -0.23 -16.08
CA SER A 15 6.64 0.08 -15.45
C SER A 15 6.88 0.58 -14.02
N PRO A 16 6.09 1.56 -13.55
CA PRO A 16 6.08 1.91 -12.15
C PRO A 16 5.67 0.68 -11.32
N PRO A 17 6.12 0.59 -10.06
CA PRO A 17 5.70 -0.49 -9.18
C PRO A 17 4.18 -0.47 -8.95
N VAL A 18 3.61 -1.53 -8.41
CA VAL A 18 2.17 -1.60 -8.10
C VAL A 18 2.02 -1.71 -6.59
N ILE A 19 1.26 -0.82 -5.97
CA ILE A 19 0.95 -0.93 -4.54
C ILE A 19 -0.28 -1.86 -4.39
N GLU A 20 -0.24 -2.74 -3.42
CA GLU A 20 -1.39 -3.61 -3.11
C GLU A 20 -2.53 -2.78 -2.50
N GLU A 21 -3.70 -2.87 -3.13
CA GLU A 21 -4.94 -2.24 -2.68
C GLU A 21 -5.89 -3.31 -2.09
N PRO A 22 -6.74 -2.96 -1.10
CA PRO A 22 -6.96 -1.62 -0.55
C PRO A 22 -5.97 -1.23 0.57
N LEU A 23 -5.55 0.04 0.58
CA LEU A 23 -4.85 0.63 1.73
C LEU A 23 -5.87 1.21 2.71
N CYS A 24 -5.86 0.71 3.94
CA CYS A 24 -6.83 1.10 4.94
C CYS A 24 -6.19 1.89 6.07
N GLN A 25 -6.98 2.80 6.67
CA GLN A 25 -6.55 3.53 7.85
C GLN A 25 -6.15 2.51 8.93
N CYS A 26 -5.07 2.82 9.64
CA CYS A 26 -4.37 2.02 10.64
C CYS A 26 -3.30 1.04 10.12
N ALA A 27 -3.14 0.89 8.80
CA ALA A 27 -2.14 -0.02 8.26
C ALA A 27 -0.74 0.45 8.65
N LEU A 28 0.08 -0.48 9.18
CA LEU A 28 1.46 -0.24 9.60
C LEU A 28 2.48 -0.71 8.57
N SER A 29 2.02 -1.22 7.43
CA SER A 29 2.87 -1.66 6.35
C SER A 29 2.17 -1.50 5.00
N VAL A 30 2.97 -1.36 3.95
CA VAL A 30 2.51 -1.30 2.56
C VAL A 30 3.21 -2.39 1.77
N THR A 31 2.45 -3.21 1.05
CA THR A 31 3.03 -4.20 0.14
C THR A 31 3.11 -3.61 -1.26
N VAL A 32 4.29 -3.70 -1.87
CA VAL A 32 4.56 -3.19 -3.21
C VAL A 32 5.02 -4.34 -4.10
N HIS A 33 4.36 -4.52 -5.25
CA HIS A 33 4.58 -5.54 -6.26
C HIS A 33 5.21 -4.96 -7.54
N SER A 34 5.58 -5.85 -8.46
CA SER A 34 6.00 -5.50 -9.82
C SER A 34 7.19 -4.53 -9.90
N TYR A 35 8.19 -4.75 -9.06
CA TYR A 35 9.45 -3.99 -9.05
C TYR A 35 10.63 -4.80 -9.61
N GLU A 36 11.66 -4.09 -10.07
CA GLU A 36 12.92 -4.69 -10.56
C GLU A 36 13.69 -5.34 -9.40
N PRO A 37 14.20 -6.57 -9.56
CA PRO A 37 15.02 -7.21 -8.54
C PRO A 37 16.22 -6.34 -8.15
N ASN A 38 16.50 -6.24 -6.85
CA ASN A 38 17.55 -5.39 -6.28
C ASN A 38 17.34 -3.88 -6.42
N ALA A 39 16.16 -3.41 -6.87
CA ALA A 39 15.84 -1.99 -6.80
C ALA A 39 15.46 -1.58 -5.37
N THR A 40 15.84 -0.38 -4.95
CA THR A 40 15.32 0.25 -3.73
C THR A 40 13.92 0.78 -3.99
N ILE A 41 12.95 0.38 -3.18
CA ILE A 41 11.57 0.85 -3.24
C ILE A 41 11.40 1.95 -2.23
N GLU A 42 10.92 3.10 -2.68
CA GLU A 42 10.61 4.26 -1.85
C GLU A 42 9.10 4.47 -1.84
N VAL A 43 8.49 4.42 -0.66
CA VAL A 43 7.08 4.70 -0.42
C VAL A 43 6.97 6.09 0.21
N ASP A 44 6.19 6.95 -0.43
CA ASP A 44 5.87 8.31 -0.01
C ASP A 44 4.43 8.32 0.54
N VAL A 45 4.31 8.55 1.84
CA VAL A 45 3.04 8.72 2.55
C VAL A 45 2.88 10.20 2.88
N SER A 46 2.08 10.91 2.08
CA SER A 46 1.79 12.34 2.27
C SER A 46 3.03 13.22 2.53
N GLY A 47 4.15 12.94 1.86
CA GLY A 47 5.41 13.67 1.98
C GLY A 47 6.48 12.97 2.82
N THR A 48 6.13 11.93 3.57
CA THR A 48 7.08 11.12 4.36
C THR A 48 7.58 9.94 3.53
N ILE A 49 8.88 9.90 3.24
CA ILE A 49 9.49 8.84 2.41
C ILE A 49 10.09 7.75 3.31
N THR A 50 9.69 6.51 3.09
CA THR A 50 10.27 5.30 3.68
C THR A 50 10.83 4.42 2.56
N SER A 51 12.05 3.90 2.74
CA SER A 51 12.72 3.10 1.71
C SER A 51 13.04 1.68 2.19
N ALA A 52 12.87 0.68 1.33
CA ALA A 52 13.26 -0.70 1.58
C ALA A 52 13.91 -1.33 0.33
N PRO A 53 14.83 -2.29 0.49
CA PRO A 53 15.36 -3.05 -0.64
C PRO A 53 14.29 -3.98 -1.21
N GLY A 54 14.10 -3.94 -2.54
CA GLY A 54 13.33 -4.92 -3.29
C GLY A 54 14.11 -6.24 -3.36
N GLY A 55 13.66 -7.23 -2.60
CA GLY A 55 14.37 -8.50 -2.43
C GLY A 55 14.44 -9.39 -3.68
N PHE A 56 15.32 -10.40 -3.61
CA PHE A 56 15.53 -11.51 -4.56
C PHE A 56 15.13 -12.83 -3.82
N PRO A 57 14.63 -13.91 -4.47
CA PRO A 57 14.62 -14.25 -5.91
C PRO A 57 13.31 -14.03 -6.67
N TYR A 58 12.22 -13.63 -6.02
CA TYR A 58 10.93 -13.43 -6.70
C TYR A 58 10.25 -12.13 -6.23
N PRO A 59 9.71 -11.31 -7.15
CA PRO A 59 8.96 -10.11 -6.81
C PRO A 59 7.53 -10.48 -6.38
N HIS A 60 7.38 -11.26 -5.29
CA HIS A 60 6.08 -11.58 -4.69
C HIS A 60 5.49 -10.43 -3.85
N GLY A 61 6.15 -9.28 -3.86
CA GLY A 61 5.80 -8.14 -3.04
C GLY A 61 6.84 -7.90 -1.95
N VAL A 62 7.23 -6.64 -1.78
CA VAL A 62 8.01 -6.20 -0.62
C VAL A 62 7.05 -5.52 0.35
N THR A 63 7.00 -6.04 1.58
CA THR A 63 6.25 -5.40 2.66
C THR A 63 7.16 -4.40 3.36
N ILE A 64 6.80 -3.13 3.27
CA ILE A 64 7.56 -2.01 3.81
C ILE A 64 6.87 -1.56 5.09
N PRO A 65 7.49 -1.70 6.27
CA PRO A 65 6.92 -1.20 7.51
C PRO A 65 6.94 0.32 7.51
N LEU A 66 5.85 0.92 7.99
CA LEU A 66 5.71 2.35 8.18
C LEU A 66 5.98 2.70 9.64
N ALA A 67 6.60 3.86 9.88
CA ALA A 67 6.84 4.36 11.23
C ALA A 67 5.54 4.77 11.95
N THR A 68 4.51 5.14 11.18
CA THR A 68 3.21 5.56 11.68
C THR A 68 2.09 4.86 10.90
N ALA A 69 0.96 4.65 11.58
CA ALA A 69 -0.20 4.04 10.97
C ALA A 69 -0.82 5.00 9.95
N LEU A 70 -1.26 4.47 8.80
CA LEU A 70 -1.92 5.27 7.77
C LEU A 70 -3.21 5.90 8.28
N VAL A 71 -3.53 7.09 7.79
CA VAL A 71 -4.77 7.82 8.11
C VAL A 71 -5.65 7.90 6.87
N ALA A 72 -6.96 7.74 7.02
CA ALA A 72 -7.90 7.87 5.91
C ALA A 72 -7.73 9.22 5.20
N GLY A 73 -7.78 9.21 3.86
CA GLY A 73 -7.56 10.38 3.03
C GLY A 73 -6.09 10.69 2.71
N GLN A 74 -5.12 10.02 3.35
CA GLN A 74 -3.72 10.18 2.97
C GLN A 74 -3.44 9.62 1.58
N GLN A 75 -2.51 10.26 0.86
CA GLN A 75 -2.03 9.76 -0.42
C GLN A 75 -0.76 8.93 -0.22
N VAL A 76 -0.77 7.71 -0.75
CA VAL A 76 0.38 6.82 -0.79
C VAL A 76 0.85 6.67 -2.23
N ARG A 77 2.14 6.85 -2.44
CA ARG A 77 2.81 6.69 -3.74
C ARG A 77 4.04 5.82 -3.54
N ALA A 78 4.40 5.02 -4.54
CA ALA A 78 5.64 4.26 -4.53
C ALA A 78 6.50 4.67 -5.73
N ARG A 79 7.81 4.51 -5.62
CA ARG A 79 8.73 4.54 -6.75
C ARG A 79 9.85 3.54 -6.52
N GLN A 80 10.45 3.08 -7.60
CA GLN A 80 11.63 2.23 -7.53
C GLN A 80 12.85 3.01 -8.02
N LYS A 81 13.99 2.76 -7.38
CA LYS A 81 15.28 3.37 -7.67
C LYS A 81 16.32 2.26 -7.79
N ASN A 82 16.99 2.19 -8.93
CA ASN A 82 18.15 1.31 -9.08
C ASN A 82 19.43 2.17 -9.08
N ALA A 83 20.60 1.52 -9.17
CA ALA A 83 21.90 2.21 -9.15
C ALA A 83 22.08 3.25 -10.27
N VAL A 84 21.28 3.16 -11.35
CA VAL A 84 21.46 3.93 -12.58
C VAL A 84 20.35 4.97 -12.78
N THR A 85 19.14 4.74 -12.27
CA THR A 85 17.96 5.56 -12.58
C THR A 85 16.88 5.46 -11.49
N THR A 86 16.29 6.60 -11.16
CA THR A 86 15.05 6.70 -10.38
C THR A 86 13.85 6.65 -11.31
N ARG A 87 12.88 5.77 -11.03
CA ARG A 87 11.68 5.63 -11.84
C ARG A 87 10.58 6.60 -11.43
N PRO A 88 9.61 6.87 -12.33
CA PRO A 88 8.42 7.64 -11.98
C PRO A 88 7.68 7.06 -10.78
N ARG A 89 6.98 7.92 -10.05
CA ARG A 89 6.08 7.50 -8.98
C ARG A 89 4.83 6.83 -9.56
N THR A 90 4.25 5.91 -8.80
CA THR A 90 2.92 5.36 -9.07
C THR A 90 1.85 6.45 -9.00
N ALA A 91 0.66 6.11 -9.50
CA ALA A 91 -0.54 6.85 -9.16
C ALA A 91 -0.69 6.96 -7.63
N ALA A 92 -1.27 8.07 -7.17
CA ALA A 92 -1.57 8.26 -5.77
C ALA A 92 -2.77 7.41 -5.39
N ILE A 93 -2.57 6.51 -4.42
CA ILE A 93 -3.65 5.73 -3.83
C ILE A 93 -4.10 6.44 -2.56
N VAL A 94 -5.41 6.65 -2.45
CA VAL A 94 -6.01 7.29 -1.27
C VAL A 94 -6.33 6.21 -0.25
N VAL A 95 -5.83 6.39 0.97
CA VAL A 95 -6.11 5.49 2.10
C VAL A 95 -7.60 5.57 2.43
N ARG A 96 -8.24 4.41 2.54
CA ARG A 96 -9.67 4.29 2.84
C ARG A 96 -9.94 4.21 4.34
N ASP A 97 -11.08 4.75 4.74
CA ASP A 97 -11.63 4.55 6.07
C ASP A 97 -12.37 3.22 6.13
N HIS A 98 -11.76 2.22 6.80
CA HIS A 98 -12.37 0.90 6.96
C HIS A 98 -13.62 0.88 7.86
N THR A 99 -13.91 1.96 8.58
CA THR A 99 -15.11 2.11 9.42
C THR A 99 -16.28 2.77 8.69
N ALA A 100 -15.98 3.57 7.66
CA ALA A 100 -16.98 4.19 6.79
C ALA A 100 -17.32 3.33 5.56
N ASP A 101 -16.35 2.55 5.04
CA ASP A 101 -16.51 1.66 3.89
C ASP A 101 -17.21 0.35 4.33
N SER A 102 -18.53 0.41 4.57
CA SER A 102 -19.36 -0.71 5.05
C SER A 102 -20.33 -1.21 3.97
N PRO A 103 -20.22 -2.48 3.56
CA PRO A 103 -21.40 -3.36 3.52
C PRO A 103 -21.26 -4.48 4.58
N PRO A 104 -22.36 -5.17 4.96
CA PRO A 104 -22.50 -5.84 6.26
C PRO A 104 -21.39 -6.86 6.56
N ALA A 105 -20.70 -6.62 7.68
CA ALA A 105 -20.04 -7.49 8.66
C ALA A 105 -19.31 -8.81 8.29
N VAL A 106 -19.35 -9.32 7.06
CA VAL A 106 -18.85 -10.68 6.75
C VAL A 106 -17.78 -10.77 5.66
N MET A 107 -17.48 -9.69 4.92
CA MET A 107 -16.45 -9.73 3.85
C MET A 107 -15.14 -8.96 4.11
N TRP A 108 -15.08 -8.06 5.10
CA TRP A 108 -13.94 -7.13 5.21
C TRP A 108 -12.88 -7.50 6.26
N THR A 109 -13.13 -8.50 7.10
CA THR A 109 -12.16 -8.98 8.10
C THR A 109 -10.85 -9.46 7.45
N ARG A 110 -10.87 -9.77 6.15
CA ARG A 110 -9.68 -10.09 5.35
C ARG A 110 -9.11 -8.94 4.51
N ALA A 111 -9.93 -7.94 4.15
CA ALA A 111 -9.55 -6.97 3.12
C ALA A 111 -8.66 -5.83 3.64
N CYS A 112 -8.84 -5.41 4.90
CA CYS A 112 -8.06 -4.28 5.45
C CYS A 112 -7.04 -4.69 6.53
N GLY A 113 -7.09 -5.91 7.06
CA GLY A 113 -6.17 -6.41 8.10
C GLY A 113 -6.09 -5.59 9.40
N CYS A 114 -6.89 -4.53 9.51
CA CYS A 114 -6.47 -3.38 10.30
C CYS A 114 -6.97 -3.40 11.76
N CYS A 115 -8.16 -3.89 12.04
CA CYS A 115 -8.71 -3.78 13.38
C CYS A 115 -9.68 -4.93 13.70
N GLY A 116 -9.13 -6.03 14.21
CA GLY A 116 -9.86 -6.90 15.13
C GLY A 116 -10.01 -6.23 16.50
N ARG A 117 -10.69 -5.08 16.57
CA ARG A 117 -11.22 -4.55 17.84
C ARG A 117 -12.37 -3.59 17.57
N VAL A 118 -13.50 -4.16 17.13
CA VAL A 118 -14.80 -3.51 17.29
C VAL A 118 -14.99 -3.28 18.79
N ARG A 119 -14.72 -2.06 19.28
CA ARG A 119 -15.23 -1.65 20.59
C ARG A 119 -16.72 -1.45 20.39
N VAL A 120 -17.50 -2.49 20.67
CA VAL A 120 -18.92 -2.30 20.95
C VAL A 120 -18.96 -1.33 22.14
N ARG A 121 -19.36 -0.08 21.89
CA ARG A 121 -19.79 0.80 22.98
C ARG A 121 -21.04 0.16 23.56
N VAL A 122 -20.88 -0.68 24.58
CA VAL A 122 -21.98 -1.00 25.47
C VAL A 122 -22.34 0.31 26.16
N TRP A 123 -23.44 0.91 25.74
CA TRP A 123 -24.03 2.06 26.38
C TRP A 123 -24.60 1.58 27.72
N ALA A 124 -23.80 1.65 28.79
CA ALA A 124 -24.29 1.50 30.15
C ALA A 124 -24.35 2.90 30.77
N GLY A 125 -25.32 3.70 30.30
CA GLY A 125 -25.71 4.95 30.94
C GLY A 125 -26.31 4.67 32.32
N ALA A 126 -25.84 5.44 33.29
CA ALA A 126 -25.99 5.25 34.72
C ALA A 126 -27.38 5.66 35.28
N ARG A 127 -27.77 4.97 36.35
CA ARG A 127 -28.32 5.47 37.63
C ARG A 127 -29.46 6.50 37.62
N GLY A 128 -30.52 6.14 38.35
CA GLY A 128 -31.15 7.02 39.34
C GLY A 128 -32.48 7.63 38.89
N LEU A 129 -33.59 6.96 39.21
CA LEU A 129 -34.91 7.57 39.29
C LEU A 129 -35.32 7.55 40.77
N VAL A 130 -35.48 8.78 41.27
CA VAL A 130 -36.27 9.32 42.39
C VAL A 130 -36.94 8.31 43.32
#